data_AF-A0A947K9M3-F1
#
_entry.id   AF-A0A947K9M3-F1
#
_cell.length_a   1.000
_cell.length_b   1.000
_cell.length_c   1.000
_cell.angle_alpha   90.00
_cell.angle_beta   90.00
_cell.angle_gamma   90.00
#
_symmetry.space_group_name_H-M   'P 1'
#
loop_
_entity.id
_entity.type
_entity.pdbx_description
1 polymer ?
#
loop_
_entity_poly.entity_id
_entity_poly.type
_entity_poly.pdbx_seq_one_letter_code
_entity_poly.pdbx_strand_id
1 'polypeptide(L)' 'MSKKLITLLLAMAFTVSLAGVGMAAKSADCTVSSVDGSTVTLDCGKDADDLKVGSKVKVKDAKKKAVEGC' A
#
# COMPACT_ATOMS: atom_id res chain seq x y z
N MET A 1 31.35 30.72 3.75
CA MET A 1 30.84 29.66 2.85
C MET A 1 29.93 28.65 3.56
N SER A 2 29.22 29.03 4.63
CA SER A 2 28.40 28.10 5.43
C SER A 2 26.92 28.09 5.07
N LYS A 3 26.35 29.22 4.61
CA LYS A 3 24.91 29.34 4.35
C LYS A 3 24.42 28.47 3.18
N LYS A 4 25.25 28.32 2.13
CA LYS A 4 24.91 27.52 0.94
C LYS A 4 24.93 26.01 1.19
N LEU A 5 25.79 25.55 2.11
CA LEU A 5 25.86 24.14 2.50
C LEU A 5 24.71 23.75 3.43
N ILE A 6 24.31 24.66 4.33
CA ILE A 6 23.16 24.45 5.22
C ILE A 6 21.86 24.35 4.40
N THR A 7 21.69 25.21 3.39
CA THR A 7 20.51 25.15 2.50
C THR A 7 20.48 23.88 1.65
N LEU A 8 21.64 23.38 1.22
CA LEU A 8 21.74 22.11 0.48
C LEU A 8 21.36 20.92 1.37
N LEU A 9 21.86 20.89 2.61
CA LEU A 9 21.60 19.81 3.57
C LEU A 9 20.11 19.74 3.95
N LEU A 10 19.46 20.90 4.13
CA LEU A 10 18.04 20.97 4.46
C LEU A 10 17.15 20.53 3.29
N ALA A 11 17.54 20.86 2.04
CA ALA A 11 16.84 20.40 0.84
C ALA A 11 16.94 18.88 0.65
N MET A 12 18.09 18.27 0.98
CA MET A 12 18.28 16.82 0.90
C MET A 12 17.54 16.05 2.01
N ALA A 13 17.37 16.63 3.20
CA ALA A 13 16.56 16.02 4.26
C ALA A 13 15.06 15.95 3.91
N PHE A 14 14.56 16.93 3.14
CA PHE A 14 13.16 16.98 2.73
C PHE A 14 12.83 15.94 1.64
N THR A 15 13.77 15.64 0.74
CA THR A 15 13.59 14.62 -0.31
C THR A 15 13.65 13.19 0.23
N VAL A 16 14.47 12.91 1.25
CA VAL A 16 14.52 11.61 1.94
C VAL A 16 13.24 11.32 2.74
N SER A 17 12.62 12.36 3.28
CA SER A 17 11.39 12.22 4.07
C SER A 17 10.17 11.79 3.24
N LEU A 18 10.16 12.11 1.93
CA LEU A 18 9.10 11.65 1.01
C LEU A 18 9.28 10.21 0.53
N ALA A 19 10.52 9.69 0.50
CA ALA A 19 10.78 8.30 0.12
C ALA A 19 10.37 7.29 1.21
N GLY A 20 10.30 7.72 2.48
CA GLY A 20 9.94 6.87 3.62
C GLY A 20 8.44 6.63 3.81
N VAL A 21 7.57 7.52 3.31
CA VAL A 21 6.10 7.40 3.43
C VAL A 21 5.46 6.62 2.27
N GLY A 22 6.27 6.25 1.28
CA GLY A 22 5.85 5.53 0.08
C GLY A 22 6.33 4.09 0.03
N MET A 23 6.66 3.46 1.17
CA MET A 23 6.72 1.99 1.22
C MET A 23 5.31 1.48 0.95
N ALA A 24 5.01 1.35 -0.34
CA ALA A 24 3.96 0.53 -0.87
C ALA A 24 4.08 -0.81 -0.14
N ALA A 25 3.17 -1.05 0.79
CA ALA A 25 2.86 -2.41 1.16
C ALA A 25 2.62 -3.12 -0.17
N LYS A 26 3.48 -4.06 -0.53
CA LYS A 26 3.34 -4.90 -1.72
C LYS A 26 1.88 -5.37 -1.71
N SER A 27 1.07 -4.81 -2.59
CA SER A 27 -0.34 -5.14 -2.68
C SER A 27 -0.39 -6.48 -3.37
N ALA A 28 -0.75 -7.53 -2.63
CA ALA A 28 -1.13 -8.78 -3.24
C ALA A 28 -2.47 -8.57 -3.95
N ASP A 29 -2.48 -8.70 -5.27
CA ASP A 29 -3.71 -8.71 -6.05
C ASP A 29 -4.36 -10.08 -5.89
N CYS A 30 -5.30 -10.18 -4.95
CA CYS A 30 -6.05 -11.39 -4.70
C CYS A 30 -7.47 -11.29 -5.27
N THR A 31 -7.97 -12.40 -5.80
CA THR A 31 -9.37 -12.53 -6.21
C THR A 31 -10.16 -13.24 -5.12
N VAL A 32 -11.37 -12.76 -4.81
CA VAL A 32 -12.27 -13.48 -3.91
C VAL A 32 -12.79 -14.72 -4.65
N SER A 33 -12.38 -15.90 -4.19
CA SER A 33 -12.78 -17.19 -4.77
C SER A 33 -14.14 -17.64 -4.23
N SER A 34 -14.35 -17.49 -2.92
CA SER A 34 -15.63 -17.80 -2.28
C SER A 34 -15.86 -16.99 -1.01
N VAL A 35 -17.13 -16.84 -0.65
CA VAL A 35 -17.57 -16.24 0.62
C VAL A 35 -18.51 -17.24 1.29
N ASP A 36 -18.14 -17.71 2.48
CA ASP A 36 -18.94 -18.63 3.29
C ASP A 36 -19.20 -17.99 4.66
N GLY A 37 -20.40 -17.44 4.84
CA GLY A 37 -20.78 -16.71 6.04
C GLY A 37 -19.82 -15.56 6.35
N SER A 38 -19.02 -15.73 7.42
CA SER A 38 -18.02 -14.76 7.89
C SER A 38 -16.61 -15.00 7.35
N THR A 39 -16.40 -16.05 6.57
CA THR A 39 -15.08 -16.46 6.06
C THR A 39 -14.98 -16.14 4.57
N VAL A 40 -13.85 -15.55 4.17
CA VAL A 40 -13.56 -15.23 2.76
C VAL A 40 -12.35 -16.03 2.33
N THR A 41 -12.46 -16.74 1.21
CA THR A 41 -11.34 -17.43 0.57
C THR A 41 -10.78 -16.54 -0.53
N LEU A 42 -9.49 -16.23 -0.43
CA LEU A 42 -8.77 -15.41 -1.40
C LEU A 42 -7.83 -16.29 -2.23
N ASP A 43 -7.87 -16.13 -3.54
CA ASP A 43 -6.86 -16.66 -4.45
C ASP A 43 -5.86 -15.55 -4.76
N CYS A 44 -4.67 -15.64 -4.16
CA CYS A 44 -3.58 -14.66 -4.31
C CYS A 44 -2.46 -15.16 -5.23
N GLY A 45 -2.63 -16.31 -5.87
CA GLY A 45 -1.60 -16.97 -6.67
C GLY A 45 -0.25 -17.04 -5.95
N LYS A 46 0.80 -16.53 -6.61
CA LYS A 46 2.19 -16.51 -6.11
C LYS A 46 2.43 -15.57 -4.91
N ASP A 47 1.49 -14.68 -4.62
CA ASP A 47 1.59 -13.74 -3.50
C ASP A 47 0.95 -14.31 -2.22
N ALA A 48 0.42 -15.54 -2.28
CA ALA A 48 -0.10 -16.24 -1.10
C ALA A 48 1.00 -16.52 -0.06
N ASP A 49 2.23 -16.78 -0.50
CA ASP A 49 3.37 -17.04 0.39
C ASP A 49 3.75 -15.82 1.25
N ASP A 50 3.38 -14.62 0.82
CA ASP A 50 3.58 -13.38 1.58
C ASP A 50 2.56 -13.23 2.72
N LEU A 51 1.45 -13.98 2.70
CA LEU A 51 0.36 -13.93 3.67
C LEU A 51 0.46 -15.08 4.68
N LYS A 52 1.11 -14.80 5.82
CA LYS A 52 1.26 -15.78 6.90
C LYS A 52 -0.03 -15.95 7.70
N VAL A 53 -0.34 -17.20 8.07
CA VAL A 53 -1.46 -17.54 8.97
C VAL A 53 -1.36 -16.73 10.27
N GLY A 54 -2.48 -16.14 10.69
CA GLY A 54 -2.58 -15.30 11.89
C GLY A 54 -2.18 -13.83 11.68
N SER A 55 -1.70 -13.45 10.49
CA SER A 55 -1.42 -12.05 10.17
C SER A 55 -2.70 -11.25 10.03
N LYS A 56 -2.72 -10.04 10.60
CA LYS A 56 -3.84 -9.12 10.44
C LYS A 56 -3.73 -8.42 9.09
N VAL A 57 -4.67 -8.68 8.19
CA VAL A 57 -4.72 -8.06 6.86
C VAL A 57 -5.83 -7.01 6.82
N LYS A 58 -5.58 -5.87 6.18
CA LYS A 58 -6.58 -4.81 5.98
C LYS A 58 -7.15 -4.94 4.58
N VAL A 59 -8.39 -5.40 4.47
CA VAL A 59 -9.12 -5.46 3.21
C VAL A 59 -9.69 -4.06 2.92
N LYS A 60 -9.45 -3.54 1.71
CA LYS A 60 -10.07 -2.31 1.21
C LYS A 60 -11.00 -2.70 0.07
N ASP A 61 -12.27 -2.33 0.20
CA ASP A 61 -13.23 -2.40 -0.89
C ASP A 61 -12.82 -1.46 -2.04
N ALA A 62 -13.05 -1.91 -3.27
CA ALA A 62 -12.85 -1.07 -4.43
C ALA A 62 -13.78 0.14 -4.31
N LYS A 63 -13.20 1.35 -4.35
CA LYS A 63 -14.00 2.58 -4.41
C LYS A 63 -14.92 2.47 -5.63
N LYS A 64 -16.23 2.47 -5.41
CA LYS A 64 -17.19 2.65 -6.51
C LYS A 64 -16.79 3.94 -7.20
N LYS A 65 -16.35 3.86 -8.46
CA LYS A 65 -16.12 5.08 -9.25
C LYS A 65 -17.44 5.81 -9.25
N ALA A 66 -17.48 7.03 -8.71
CA ALA A 66 -18.59 7.91 -8.96
C ALA A 66 -18.71 8.00 -10.49
N VAL A 67 -19.88 7.66 -11.02
CA VAL A 67 -20.18 7.91 -12.42
C VAL A 67 -20.32 9.43 -12.52
N GLU A 68 -19.21 10.12 -12.81
CA GLU A 68 -19.26 11.54 -13.10
C GLU A 68 -19.79 11.67 -14.53
N GLY A 69 -21.04 12.13 -14.66
CA GLY A 69 -21.63 12.42 -15.96
C GLY A 69 -23.15 12.37 -15.95
N CYS A 70 -23.76 13.42 -15.42
CA CYS A 70 -24.99 13.97 -15.98
C CYS A 70 -24.74 15.44 -16.29
#